data_AF-A0A944Q8F1-F1
#
_entry.id   AF-A0A944Q8F1-F1
#
_cell.length_a   1.000
_cell.length_b   1.000
_cell.length_c   1.000
_cell.angle_alpha   90.00
_cell.angle_beta   90.00
_cell.angle_gamma   90.00
#
_symmetry.space_group_name_H-M   'P 1'
#
loop_
_entity.id
_entity.type
_entity.pdbx_description
1 polymer ?
#
loop_
_entity_poly.entity_id
_entity_poly.type
_entity_poly.pdbx_seq_one_letter_code
_entity_poly.pdbx_strand_id
1 'polypeptide(L)'
;MSHGYEAHLHRIGRWWAVDIPDAALHTQCRTLDEAEDLAREAIAEARGVQADTIAVELVVPEFASVLQAVSEARSRRAAADGAEQQAVADAARTLVEDLRVSQGDACRLLGVSHQEVSQLSTAPRGSADSRPWRLGPLSMPSAPKRQRPGPAIGTSDSSMTRPKRHRQASPNRPGWAIAEDDA
;
A
#
# COMPACT_ATOMS: atom_id res chain seq x y z
N MET A 1 -4.52 -10.55 -17.00
CA MET A 1 -3.23 -9.83 -16.88
C MET A 1 -3.56 -8.47 -16.30
N SER A 2 -2.99 -8.10 -15.16
CA SER A 2 -3.22 -6.79 -14.56
C SER A 2 -2.32 -5.74 -15.20
N HIS A 3 -2.87 -4.57 -15.51
CA HIS A 3 -2.12 -3.44 -16.07
C HIS A 3 -1.74 -2.51 -14.93
N GLY A 4 -0.44 -2.31 -14.72
CA GLY A 4 0.08 -1.41 -13.69
C GLY A 4 0.20 0.01 -14.23
N TYR A 5 -0.31 0.98 -13.48
CA TYR A 5 -0.18 2.41 -13.76
C TYR A 5 0.31 3.14 -12.53
N GLU A 6 1.09 4.19 -12.73
CA GLU A 6 1.52 5.10 -11.68
C GLU A 6 0.68 6.38 -11.72
N ALA A 7 0.18 6.81 -10.57
CA ALA A 7 -0.52 8.07 -10.41
C ALA A 7 0.31 8.97 -9.48
N HIS A 8 0.79 10.09 -10.01
CA HIS A 8 1.51 11.10 -9.24
C HIS A 8 0.53 12.05 -8.57
N LEU A 9 0.64 12.20 -7.26
CA LEU A 9 -0.25 13.04 -6.47
C LEU A 9 0.50 14.24 -5.92
N HIS A 10 -0.09 15.42 -6.14
CA HIS A 10 0.42 16.69 -5.64
C HIS A 10 -0.57 17.32 -4.68
N ARG A 11 -0.10 17.73 -3.50
CA ARG A 11 -0.96 18.34 -2.48
C ARG A 11 -1.21 19.82 -2.79
N ILE A 12 -2.46 20.17 -3.08
CA ILE A 12 -2.89 21.54 -3.40
C ILE A 12 -3.94 21.99 -2.39
N GLY A 13 -3.50 22.68 -1.34
CA GLY A 13 -4.38 23.13 -0.26
C GLY A 13 -5.09 21.96 0.43
N ARG A 14 -6.40 21.83 0.20
CA ARG A 14 -7.23 20.73 0.75
C ARG A 14 -7.48 19.57 -0.21
N TRP A 15 -6.97 19.65 -1.44
CA TRP A 15 -7.17 18.66 -2.49
C TRP A 15 -5.86 17.99 -2.89
N TRP A 16 -6.00 16.88 -3.59
CA TRP A 16 -4.95 16.22 -4.34
C TRP A 16 -5.20 16.45 -5.82
N ALA A 17 -4.19 16.94 -6.52
CA ALA A 17 -4.13 16.78 -7.97
C ALA A 17 -3.52 15.41 -8.26
N VAL A 18 -4.18 14.65 -9.12
CA VAL A 18 -3.78 13.33 -9.55
C VAL A 18 -3.39 13.42 -11.03
N ASP A 19 -2.15 13.07 -11.32
CA ASP A 19 -1.60 13.02 -12.67
C ASP A 19 -1.27 11.57 -13.02
N ILE A 20 -1.73 11.08 -14.17
CA ILE A 20 -1.50 9.72 -14.66
C ILE A 20 -0.81 9.82 -16.02
N PRO A 21 0.54 9.91 -16.04
CA PRO A 21 1.29 10.24 -17.25
C PRO A 21 1.05 9.25 -18.38
N ASP A 22 1.06 7.95 -18.08
CA ASP A 22 0.89 6.87 -19.05
C ASP A 22 -0.49 6.86 -19.73
N ALA A 23 -1.49 7.45 -19.10
CA ALA A 23 -2.84 7.58 -19.64
C ALA A 23 -3.12 8.98 -20.19
N ALA A 24 -2.21 9.95 -19.99
CA ALA A 24 -2.44 11.38 -20.24
C ALA A 24 -3.73 11.88 -19.58
N LEU A 25 -4.01 11.42 -18.36
CA LEU A 25 -5.20 11.75 -17.58
C LEU A 25 -4.84 12.57 -16.36
N HIS A 26 -5.75 13.50 -16.03
CA HIS A 26 -5.63 14.36 -14.87
C HIS A 26 -6.96 14.41 -14.13
N THR A 27 -6.95 14.28 -12.80
CA THR A 27 -8.15 14.38 -11.96
C THR A 27 -7.84 15.02 -10.60
N GLN A 28 -8.85 15.36 -9.81
CA GLN A 28 -8.69 15.95 -8.49
C GLN A 28 -9.63 15.32 -7.48
N CYS A 29 -9.15 15.12 -6.25
CA CYS A 29 -9.91 14.47 -5.18
C CYS A 29 -9.53 15.00 -3.80
N ARG A 30 -10.28 14.62 -2.76
CA ARG A 30 -10.04 15.07 -1.38
C ARG A 30 -9.17 14.11 -0.59
N THR A 31 -9.22 12.82 -0.92
CA THR A 31 -8.51 11.76 -0.20
C THR A 31 -7.67 10.91 -1.16
N LEU A 32 -6.69 10.18 -0.62
CA LEU A 32 -5.90 9.25 -1.42
C LEU A 32 -6.72 8.03 -1.86
N ASP A 33 -7.68 7.58 -1.04
CA ASP A 33 -8.59 6.50 -1.39
C ASP A 33 -9.43 6.87 -2.63
N GLU A 34 -9.99 8.09 -2.65
CA GLU A 34 -10.70 8.62 -3.83
C GLU A 34 -9.77 8.74 -5.05
N ALA A 35 -8.48 9.06 -4.83
CA ALA A 35 -7.52 9.18 -5.93
C ALA A 35 -7.33 7.84 -6.65
N GLU A 36 -7.23 6.74 -5.89
CA GLU A 36 -7.04 5.41 -6.47
C GLU A 36 -8.27 4.97 -7.27
N ASP A 37 -9.47 5.12 -6.70
CA ASP A 37 -10.71 4.74 -7.36
C ASP A 37 -10.93 5.56 -8.64
N LEU A 38 -10.78 6.89 -8.56
CA LEU A 38 -10.94 7.78 -9.71
C LEU A 38 -9.88 7.52 -10.80
N ALA A 39 -8.63 7.27 -10.43
CA ALA A 39 -7.58 6.94 -11.38
C ALA A 39 -7.91 5.63 -12.11
N ARG A 40 -8.31 4.60 -11.36
CA ARG A 40 -8.65 3.29 -11.89
C ARG A 40 -9.84 3.36 -12.85
N GLU A 41 -10.90 4.05 -12.46
CA GLU A 41 -12.08 4.26 -13.30
C GLU A 41 -11.75 5.03 -14.58
N ALA A 42 -11.00 6.14 -14.46
CA ALA A 42 -10.62 6.95 -15.61
C ALA A 42 -9.71 6.19 -16.60
N ILE A 43 -8.76 5.39 -16.09
CA ILE A 43 -7.92 4.52 -16.92
C ILE A 43 -8.77 3.43 -17.59
N ALA A 44 -9.69 2.81 -16.85
CA ALA A 44 -10.57 1.76 -17.38
C ALA A 44 -11.39 2.27 -18.57
N GLU A 45 -12.00 3.44 -18.41
CA GLU A 45 -12.77 4.11 -19.45
C GLU A 45 -11.88 4.46 -20.65
N ALA A 46 -10.74 5.09 -20.43
CA ALA A 46 -9.82 5.49 -21.51
C ALA A 46 -9.25 4.31 -22.29
N ARG A 47 -9.08 3.15 -21.65
CA ARG A 47 -8.51 1.93 -22.26
C ARG A 47 -9.57 0.93 -22.73
N GLY A 48 -10.84 1.14 -22.40
CA GLY A 48 -11.93 0.21 -22.73
C GLY A 48 -11.77 -1.16 -22.06
N VAL A 49 -11.22 -1.20 -20.85
CA VAL A 49 -11.01 -2.43 -20.07
C VAL A 49 -11.77 -2.38 -18.74
N GLN A 50 -11.89 -3.51 -18.06
CA GLN A 50 -12.52 -3.56 -16.75
C GLN A 50 -11.60 -2.97 -15.66
N ALA A 51 -12.16 -2.17 -14.76
CA ALA A 51 -11.41 -1.49 -13.70
C ALA A 51 -10.69 -2.46 -12.76
N ASP A 52 -11.24 -3.64 -12.51
CA ASP A 52 -10.64 -4.70 -11.68
C ASP A 52 -9.34 -5.29 -12.28
N THR A 53 -9.10 -5.09 -13.57
CA THR A 53 -7.86 -5.49 -14.25
C THR A 53 -6.75 -4.43 -14.15
N ILE A 54 -7.03 -3.27 -13.56
CA ILE A 54 -6.09 -2.16 -13.41
C ILE A 54 -5.58 -2.10 -11.98
N ALA A 55 -4.26 -2.06 -11.83
CA ALA A 55 -3.58 -1.78 -10.58
C ALA A 55 -2.99 -0.37 -10.67
N VAL A 56 -3.29 0.48 -9.68
CA VAL A 56 -2.76 1.84 -9.59
C VAL A 56 -1.80 1.93 -8.41
N GLU A 57 -0.61 2.43 -8.66
CA GLU A 57 0.36 2.79 -7.63
C GLU A 57 0.30 4.30 -7.39
N LEU A 58 -0.04 4.69 -6.16
CA LEU A 58 -0.09 6.09 -5.77
C LEU A 58 1.28 6.58 -5.31
N VAL A 59 1.82 7.59 -5.97
CA VAL A 59 3.13 8.16 -5.67
C VAL A 59 2.99 9.63 -5.33
N VAL A 60 3.52 10.04 -4.17
CA VAL A 60 3.58 11.44 -3.76
C VAL A 60 5.05 11.86 -3.76
N PRO A 61 5.57 12.45 -4.86
CA PRO A 61 7.00 12.74 -4.99
C PRO A 61 7.57 13.59 -3.85
N GLU A 62 6.78 14.52 -3.32
CA GLU A 62 7.17 15.40 -2.20
C GLU A 62 7.41 14.63 -0.90
N PHE A 63 6.80 13.46 -0.74
CA PHE A 63 6.93 12.63 0.45
C PHE A 63 7.88 11.46 0.26
N ALA A 64 8.48 11.30 -0.93
CA ALA A 64 9.38 10.20 -1.25
C ALA A 64 10.52 10.06 -0.22
N SER A 65 11.16 11.17 0.15
CA SER A 65 12.27 11.17 1.12
C SER A 65 11.85 10.69 2.52
N VAL A 66 10.64 11.05 2.96
CA VAL A 66 10.10 10.64 4.27
C VAL A 66 9.72 9.15 4.27
N LEU A 67 9.21 8.66 3.15
CA LEU A 67 8.77 7.27 3.00
C LEU A 67 9.91 6.31 2.62
N GLN A 68 11.03 6.81 2.10
CA GLN A 68 12.15 6.00 1.63
C GLN A 68 12.67 5.06 2.71
N ALA A 69 12.93 5.56 3.92
CA ALA A 69 13.44 4.73 5.02
C ALA A 69 12.48 3.59 5.40
N VAL A 70 11.17 3.83 5.31
CA VAL A 70 10.15 2.81 5.56
C VAL A 70 10.13 1.77 4.43
N SER A 71 10.21 2.22 3.17
CA SER A 71 10.26 1.34 2.00
C SER A 71 11.49 0.44 2.05
N GLU A 72 12.67 1.00 2.35
CA GLU A 72 13.90 0.24 2.52
C GLU A 72 13.81 -0.77 3.65
N ALA A 73 13.27 -0.39 4.82
CA ALA A 73 13.09 -1.30 5.94
C ALA A 73 12.16 -2.47 5.58
N ARG A 74 11.09 -2.23 4.83
CA ARG A 74 10.19 -3.27 4.34
C ARG A 74 10.86 -4.18 3.32
N SER A 75 11.62 -3.61 2.38
CA SER A 75 12.39 -4.38 1.40
C SER A 75 13.41 -5.30 2.07
N ARG A 76 14.16 -4.78 3.05
CA ARG A 76 15.12 -5.57 3.83
C ARG A 76 14.44 -6.69 4.62
N ARG A 77 13.27 -6.41 5.21
CA ARG A 77 12.48 -7.44 5.90
C ARG A 77 12.04 -8.54 4.94
N ALA A 78 11.43 -8.18 3.81
CA ALA A 78 11.00 -9.16 2.81
C ALA A 78 12.17 -10.02 2.29
N ALA A 79 13.34 -9.42 2.09
CA ALA A 79 14.55 -10.15 1.70
C ALA A 79 15.05 -11.09 2.80
N ALA A 80 15.01 -10.66 4.07
CA ALA A 80 15.38 -11.49 5.22
C ALA A 80 14.42 -12.68 5.39
N ASP A 81 13.12 -12.45 5.31
CA ASP A 81 12.09 -13.49 5.41
C ASP A 81 12.27 -14.54 4.30
N GLY A 82 12.54 -14.09 3.05
CA GLY A 82 12.83 -15.00 1.93
C GLY A 82 14.13 -15.78 2.10
N ALA A 83 15.19 -15.15 2.61
CA ALA A 83 16.47 -15.81 2.87
C ALA A 83 16.35 -16.85 4.00
N GLU A 84 15.61 -16.55 5.07
CA GLU A 84 15.32 -17.47 6.16
C GLU A 84 14.54 -18.69 5.67
N GLN A 85 13.46 -18.48 4.90
CA GLN A 85 12.67 -19.56 4.32
C GLN A 85 13.53 -20.50 3.47
N GLN A 86 14.41 -19.93 2.63
CA GLN A 86 15.32 -20.72 1.80
C GLN A 86 16.32 -21.51 2.65
N ALA A 87 16.92 -20.87 3.67
CA ALA A 87 17.88 -21.53 4.56
C ALA A 87 17.24 -22.68 5.36
N VAL A 88 16.01 -22.49 5.86
CA VAL A 88 15.25 -23.54 6.53
C VAL A 88 14.94 -24.69 5.58
N ALA A 89 14.52 -24.40 4.35
CA ALA A 89 14.21 -25.42 3.34
C ALA A 89 15.43 -26.28 3.00
N ASP A 90 16.58 -25.63 2.80
CA ASP A 90 17.83 -26.33 2.50
C ASP A 90 18.32 -27.15 3.70
N ALA A 91 18.25 -26.60 4.92
CA ALA A 91 18.60 -27.33 6.13
C ALA A 91 17.68 -28.53 6.39
N ALA A 92 16.36 -28.39 6.17
CA ALA A 92 15.40 -29.48 6.27
C ALA A 92 15.73 -30.61 5.30
N ARG A 93 16.06 -30.27 4.05
CA ARG A 93 16.47 -31.24 3.04
C ARG A 93 17.73 -31.98 3.46
N THR A 94 18.79 -31.28 3.87
CA THR A 94 20.04 -31.91 4.31
C THR A 94 19.84 -32.80 5.53
N LEU A 95 19.05 -32.38 6.52
CA LEU A 95 18.76 -33.21 7.69
C LEU A 95 18.06 -34.53 7.33
N VAL A 96 17.04 -34.48 6.48
CA VAL A 96 16.21 -35.66 6.16
C VAL A 96 16.84 -36.54 5.07
N GLU A 97 17.35 -35.93 4.00
CA GLU A 97 17.85 -36.66 2.82
C GLU A 97 19.30 -37.09 2.97
N ASP A 98 20.18 -36.19 3.43
CA ASP A 98 21.62 -36.49 3.49
C ASP A 98 21.99 -37.17 4.81
N LEU A 99 21.46 -36.65 5.92
CA LEU A 99 21.79 -37.09 7.27
C LEU A 99 20.82 -38.14 7.84
N ARG A 100 19.73 -38.45 7.12
CA ARG A 100 18.71 -39.45 7.52
C ARG A 100 18.10 -39.21 8.91
N VAL A 101 18.06 -37.96 9.35
CA VAL A 101 17.37 -37.54 10.58
C VAL A 101 15.86 -37.71 10.38
N SER A 102 15.15 -38.14 11.44
CA SER A 102 13.69 -38.26 11.37
C SER A 102 13.05 -36.89 11.11
N GLN A 103 11.94 -36.85 10.36
CA GLN A 103 11.24 -35.58 10.10
C GLN A 103 10.81 -34.88 11.40
N GLY A 104 10.43 -35.64 12.43
CA GLY A 104 10.04 -35.10 13.73
C GLY A 104 11.21 -34.41 14.45
N ASP A 105 12.41 -35.01 14.42
CA ASP A 105 13.60 -34.41 15.02
C ASP A 105 14.09 -33.22 14.20
N ALA A 106 14.01 -33.28 12.86
CA ALA A 106 14.33 -32.15 12.00
C ALA A 106 13.43 -30.94 12.28
N CYS A 107 12.12 -31.14 12.47
CA CYS A 107 11.20 -30.06 12.87
C CYS A 107 11.62 -29.42 14.20
N ARG A 108 11.96 -30.25 15.20
CA ARG A 108 12.41 -29.77 16.52
C ARG A 108 13.72 -29.00 16.45
N LEU A 109 14.68 -29.47 15.65
CA LEU A 109 15.99 -28.82 15.48
C LEU A 109 15.89 -27.48 14.75
N LEU A 110 15.00 -27.39 13.76
CA LEU A 110 14.81 -26.18 12.96
C LEU A 110 13.82 -25.20 13.59
N GLY A 111 13.12 -25.59 14.67
CA GLY A 111 12.14 -24.72 15.34
C GLY A 111 10.91 -24.41 14.48
N VAL A 112 10.62 -25.23 13.47
CA VAL A 112 9.49 -25.04 12.55
C VAL A 112 8.42 -26.10 12.75
N SER A 113 7.20 -25.78 12.33
CA SER A 113 6.06 -26.70 12.43
C SER A 113 6.16 -27.83 11.40
N HIS A 114 5.47 -28.94 11.70
CA HIS A 114 5.45 -30.13 10.85
C HIS A 114 4.85 -29.85 9.44
N GLN A 115 3.98 -28.84 9.35
CA GLN A 115 3.32 -28.43 8.11
C GLN A 115 4.24 -27.59 7.21
N GLU A 116 5.22 -26.89 7.80
CA GLU A 116 6.23 -26.13 7.07
C GLU A 116 7.28 -27.07 6.47
N VAL A 117 7.79 -28.04 7.23
CA VAL A 117 8.76 -29.02 6.71
C VAL A 117 8.16 -29.88 5.59
N SER A 118 6.90 -30.33 5.73
CA SER A 118 6.24 -31.12 4.69
C SER A 118 6.02 -30.34 3.38
N GLN A 119 5.80 -29.02 3.46
CA GLN A 119 5.68 -28.18 2.27
C GLN A 119 7.04 -27.91 1.62
N LEU A 120 8.08 -27.70 2.44
CA LEU A 120 9.44 -27.42 1.97
C LEU A 120 10.15 -28.65 1.38
N SER A 121 9.85 -29.86 1.87
CA SER A 121 10.38 -31.10 1.31
C SER A 121 9.75 -31.48 -0.04
N THR A 122 8.53 -31.03 -0.30
CA THR A 122 7.77 -31.36 -1.52
C THR A 122 7.85 -30.26 -2.59
N ALA A 123 8.25 -29.03 -2.23
CA ALA A 123 8.39 -27.94 -3.18
C ALA A 123 9.58 -28.16 -4.16
N PRO A 124 9.36 -28.13 -5.49
CA PRO A 124 10.45 -28.14 -6.46
C PRO A 124 11.33 -26.90 -6.29
N ARG A 125 12.65 -27.05 -6.50
CA ARG A 125 13.61 -25.93 -6.47
C ARG A 125 13.16 -24.85 -7.46
N GLY A 126 12.73 -23.70 -6.94
CA GLY A 126 12.49 -22.50 -7.75
C GLY A 126 11.04 -22.06 -7.93
N SER A 127 10.19 -22.19 -6.92
CA SER A 127 8.99 -21.34 -6.83
C SER A 127 9.11 -20.39 -5.66
N ALA A 128 10.03 -19.42 -5.79
CA ALA A 128 9.89 -18.16 -5.08
C ALA A 128 8.61 -17.50 -5.61
N ASP A 129 7.45 -17.77 -4.99
CA ASP A 129 6.26 -16.94 -5.18
C ASP A 129 6.58 -15.58 -4.55
N SER A 130 7.31 -14.79 -5.33
CA SER A 130 7.62 -13.40 -5.05
C SER A 130 6.31 -12.65 -5.20
N ARG A 131 5.47 -12.70 -4.17
CA ARG A 131 4.42 -11.72 -3.99
C ARG A 131 5.09 -10.51 -3.36
N PRO A 132 5.48 -9.48 -4.16
CA PRO A 132 5.76 -8.20 -3.55
C PRO A 132 4.52 -7.82 -2.73
N TRP A 133 4.76 -7.34 -1.53
CA TRP A 133 3.78 -6.74 -0.64
C TRP A 133 3.02 -5.65 -1.42
N ARG A 134 2.00 -6.04 -2.17
CA ARG A 134 1.06 -5.11 -2.76
C ARG A 134 0.23 -4.64 -1.58
N LEU A 135 0.30 -3.34 -1.29
CA LEU A 135 -0.73 -2.65 -0.54
C LEU A 135 -2.00 -2.70 -1.40
N GLY A 136 -2.61 -3.87 -1.50
CA GLY A 136 -3.96 -4.03 -2.02
C GLY A 136 -4.96 -3.60 -0.95
N PRO A 137 -6.21 -3.29 -1.34
CA PRO A 137 -7.21 -2.78 -0.42
C PRO A 137 -7.45 -3.81 0.69
N LEU A 138 -7.26 -3.37 1.93
CA LEU A 138 -7.60 -4.16 3.12
C LEU A 138 -9.12 -4.38 3.13
N SER A 139 -9.59 -5.54 2.70
CA SER A 139 -10.92 -6.04 3.04
C SER A 139 -11.03 -6.19 4.56
N MET A 140 -11.51 -5.14 5.22
CA MET A 140 -11.82 -5.15 6.63
C MET A 140 -13.15 -5.89 6.88
N PRO A 141 -13.23 -6.80 7.87
CA PRO A 141 -14.52 -7.29 8.34
C PRO A 141 -15.34 -6.15 8.97
N SER A 142 -16.61 -6.10 8.60
CA SER A 142 -17.61 -5.08 8.95
C SER A 142 -17.67 -4.76 10.45
N ALA A 143 -17.47 -3.48 10.81
CA ALA A 143 -17.63 -2.99 12.18
C ALA A 143 -19.12 -2.67 12.49
N PRO A 144 -19.63 -2.97 13.70
CA PRO A 144 -21.04 -2.75 14.03
C PRO A 144 -21.40 -1.28 14.23
N LYS A 145 -22.59 -0.90 13.73
CA LYS A 145 -23.24 0.42 13.85
C LYS A 145 -23.28 0.91 15.31
N ARG A 146 -22.56 1.99 15.63
CA ARG A 146 -22.80 2.81 16.83
C ARG A 146 -23.90 3.84 16.57
N GLN A 147 -24.96 3.76 17.35
CA GLN A 147 -26.06 4.72 17.39
C GLN A 147 -25.63 6.05 18.02
N ARG A 148 -26.20 7.15 17.54
CA ARG A 148 -26.00 8.53 18.02
C ARG A 148 -26.92 8.79 19.23
N PRO A 149 -26.45 9.45 20.30
CA PRO A 149 -27.34 10.20 21.19
C PRO A 149 -27.44 11.68 20.76
N GLY A 150 -28.61 12.26 21.01
CA GLY A 150 -29.01 13.63 20.63
C GLY A 150 -28.34 14.77 21.44
N PRO A 151 -28.75 16.03 21.18
CA PRO A 151 -27.95 17.21 21.49
C PRO A 151 -28.16 17.73 22.91
N ALA A 152 -27.07 18.17 23.54
CA ALA A 152 -27.11 19.00 24.75
C ALA A 152 -26.75 20.45 24.37
N ILE A 153 -27.65 21.35 24.73
CA ILE A 153 -27.54 22.81 24.62
C ILE A 153 -26.56 23.30 25.70
N GLY A 154 -25.69 24.24 25.34
CA GLY A 154 -24.83 24.97 26.27
C GLY A 154 -24.01 26.06 25.58
N THR A 155 -24.53 27.28 25.62
CA THR A 155 -23.81 28.55 25.40
C THR A 155 -22.59 28.62 26.33
N SER A 156 -21.43 29.14 25.93
CA SER A 156 -21.11 30.58 25.99
C SER A 156 -19.71 30.84 25.40
N ASP A 157 -19.64 31.88 24.58
CA ASP A 157 -18.63 32.95 24.51
C ASP A 157 -17.14 32.65 24.81
N SER A 158 -16.30 32.82 23.79
CA SER A 158 -15.00 33.51 23.92
C SER A 158 -14.38 33.75 22.54
N SER A 159 -14.35 35.02 22.19
CA SER A 159 -13.71 35.59 21.01
C SER A 159 -12.18 35.59 21.18
N MET A 160 -11.48 34.85 20.32
CA MET A 160 -10.05 35.10 20.06
C MET A 160 -9.80 35.09 18.55
N THR A 161 -9.52 36.28 18.02
CA THR A 161 -9.06 36.54 16.67
C THR A 161 -7.78 35.76 16.39
N ARG A 162 -7.88 34.73 15.53
CA ARG A 162 -6.75 33.94 15.04
C ARG A 162 -6.13 34.67 13.85
N PRO A 163 -4.81 34.94 13.82
CA PRO A 163 -4.20 35.67 12.72
C PRO A 163 -4.29 34.85 11.43
N LYS A 164 -4.69 35.50 10.33
CA LYS A 164 -4.66 34.96 8.96
C LYS A 164 -3.24 34.51 8.64
N ARG A 165 -2.97 33.22 8.76
CA ARG A 165 -1.81 32.60 8.11
C ARG A 165 -2.06 32.72 6.62
N HIS A 166 -1.33 33.59 5.95
CA HIS A 166 -1.17 33.51 4.50
C HIS A 166 -0.64 32.10 4.20
N ARG A 167 -1.51 31.23 3.69
CA ARG A 167 -1.12 29.93 3.16
C ARG A 167 -0.38 30.24 1.87
N GLN A 168 0.95 30.12 1.92
CA GLN A 168 1.75 30.14 0.70
C GLN A 168 1.25 29.05 -0.23
N ALA A 169 1.06 29.40 -1.50
CA ALA A 169 0.77 28.42 -2.54
C ALA A 169 1.84 27.32 -2.49
N SER A 170 1.42 26.05 -2.50
CA SER A 170 2.33 24.92 -2.56
C SER A 170 3.24 25.12 -3.78
N PRO A 171 4.58 25.11 -3.62
CA PRO A 171 5.52 25.39 -4.71
C PRO A 171 5.50 24.36 -5.84
N ASN A 172 4.72 23.28 -5.70
CA ASN A 172 4.66 22.15 -6.63
C ASN A 172 3.28 21.96 -7.29
N ARG A 173 2.51 23.05 -7.50
CA ARG A 173 1.18 22.99 -8.14
C ARG A 173 1.30 22.81 -9.67
N PRO A 174 0.79 21.70 -10.26
CA PRO A 174 0.71 21.58 -11.71
C PRO A 174 -0.28 22.58 -12.30
N GLY A 175 0.04 23.13 -13.47
CA GLY A 175 -0.68 24.26 -14.08
C GLY A 175 -2.14 24.00 -14.49
N TRP A 176 -2.56 22.74 -14.59
CA TRP A 176 -3.93 22.34 -14.91
C TRP A 176 -4.83 22.26 -13.66
N ALA A 177 -4.26 22.23 -12.45
CA ALA A 177 -5.01 22.00 -11.24
C ALA A 177 -5.61 23.31 -10.69
N ILE A 178 -6.90 23.28 -10.37
CA ILE A 178 -7.67 24.44 -9.89
C ILE A 178 -7.70 24.41 -8.36
N ALA A 179 -7.12 25.42 -7.70
CA ALA A 179 -7.27 25.62 -6.27
C ALA A 179 -8.52 26.45 -6.00
N GLU A 180 -9.35 26.04 -5.05
CA GLU A 180 -10.52 26.83 -4.63
C GLU A 180 -10.17 28.20 -3.99
N ASP A 181 -8.89 28.55 -3.81
CA ASP A 181 -8.49 29.92 -3.44
C ASP A 181 -8.58 30.90 -4.65
N ASP A 182 -8.90 30.41 -5.85
CA ASP A 182 -9.15 31.21 -7.07
C ASP A 182 -10.66 31.52 -7.31
N ALA A 183 -11.55 31.23 -6.34
CA ALA A 183 -13.00 31.47 -6.42
C ALA A 183 -13.53 32.46 -5.35
#